data_AF-A0A3D1QEP5-F1
#
_entry.id   AF-A0A3D1QEP5-F1
#
_cell.length_a   1.000
_cell.length_b   1.000
_cell.length_c   1.000
_cell.angle_alpha   90.00
_cell.angle_beta   90.00
_cell.angle_gamma   90.00
#
_symmetry.space_group_name_H-M   'P 1'
#
loop_
_entity.id
_entity.type
_entity.pdbx_description
1 polymer ?
#
loop_
_entity_poly.entity_id
_entity_poly.type
_entity_poly.pdbx_seq_one_letter_code
_entity_poly.pdbx_strand_id
1 'polypeptide(L)'
;SGTGKEVFAQAIHNQGSRRSGPFIAVNCGAIPRELVGSELFGYAEGAFTGARKGGSPGKFELASGGTLFLDEIGDMPLEQQVTLLRVLQEKSITRIGDSKLIPIDVRVICATNK
;
A
#
# COMPACT_ATOMS: atom_id res chain seq x y z
N SER A 1 16.57 -5.31 -4.12
CA SER A 1 17.70 -6.27 -4.17
C SER A 1 17.20 -7.65 -4.63
N GLY A 2 17.95 -8.34 -5.49
CA GLY A 2 17.55 -9.61 -6.14
C GLY A 2 17.62 -10.87 -5.27
N THR A 3 17.54 -10.75 -3.93
CA THR A 3 17.70 -11.88 -3.00
C THR A 3 16.42 -12.70 -2.77
N GLY A 4 15.36 -12.46 -3.55
CA GLY A 4 14.12 -13.24 -3.47
C GLY A 4 13.18 -12.84 -2.31
N LYS A 5 13.27 -11.61 -1.80
CA LYS A 5 12.43 -11.12 -0.68
C LYS A 5 10.93 -11.26 -0.96
N GLU A 6 10.53 -10.98 -2.20
CA GLU A 6 9.15 -11.16 -2.66
C GLU A 6 8.70 -12.63 -2.64
N VAL A 7 9.56 -13.56 -3.04
CA VAL A 7 9.26 -15.00 -3.00
C VAL A 7 9.00 -15.45 -1.57
N PHE A 8 9.78 -14.95 -0.61
CA PHE A 8 9.53 -15.19 0.81
C PHE A 8 8.21 -14.59 1.29
N ALA A 9 7.90 -13.35 0.92
CA ALA A 9 6.63 -12.71 1.27
C ALA A 9 5.43 -13.48 0.69
N GLN A 10 5.53 -13.93 -0.56
CA GLN A 10 4.51 -14.77 -1.21
C GLN A 10 4.36 -16.13 -0.52
N ALA A 11 5.45 -16.77 -0.11
CA ALA A 11 5.40 -18.02 0.63
C ALA A 11 4.68 -17.84 1.99
N ILE A 12 4.99 -16.75 2.71
CA ILE A 12 4.32 -16.38 3.97
C ILE A 12 2.81 -16.16 3.75
N HIS A 13 2.42 -15.54 2.63
CA HIS A 13 1.02 -15.36 2.27
C HIS A 13 0.33 -16.70 1.96
N ASN A 14 0.93 -17.52 1.09
CA ASN A 14 0.37 -18.80 0.62
C ASN A 14 0.18 -19.82 1.75
N GLN A 15 1.04 -19.78 2.77
CA GLN A 15 0.98 -20.66 3.94
C GLN A 15 0.17 -20.06 5.10
N GLY A 16 -0.30 -18.82 4.98
CA GLY A 16 -1.06 -18.13 6.01
C GLY A 16 -2.57 -18.33 5.93
N SER A 17 -3.28 -17.83 6.94
CA SER A 17 -4.76 -17.81 6.98
C SER A 17 -5.39 -16.94 5.89
N ARG A 18 -4.62 -16.01 5.30
CA ARG A 18 -5.06 -15.05 4.27
C ARG A 18 -4.75 -15.50 2.84
N ARG A 19 -4.34 -16.76 2.63
CA ARG A 19 -3.90 -17.31 1.33
C ARG A 19 -4.92 -17.25 0.19
N SER A 20 -6.21 -17.10 0.51
CA SER A 20 -7.29 -16.95 -0.48
C SER A 20 -7.59 -15.49 -0.80
N GLY A 21 -7.02 -14.55 -0.05
CA GLY A 21 -7.11 -13.12 -0.30
C GLY A 21 -6.06 -12.63 -1.29
N PRO A 22 -6.10 -11.35 -1.66
CA PRO A 22 -5.13 -10.77 -2.59
C PRO A 22 -3.71 -10.75 -2.00
N PHE A 23 -2.71 -10.95 -2.84
CA PHE A 23 -1.32 -10.57 -2.55
C PHE A 23 -0.92 -9.43 -3.48
N ILE A 24 -0.65 -8.26 -2.93
CA ILE A 24 -0.24 -7.07 -3.68
C ILE A 24 1.21 -6.76 -3.30
N ALA A 25 2.11 -6.75 -4.27
CA ALA A 25 3.50 -6.35 -4.09
C ALA A 25 3.71 -4.92 -4.63
N VAL A 26 4.44 -4.11 -3.87
CA VAL A 26 4.81 -2.74 -4.22
C VAL A 26 6.28 -2.52 -3.92
N ASN A 27 7.03 -2.06 -4.92
CA ASN A 27 8.40 -1.59 -4.73
C ASN A 27 8.38 -0.07 -4.52
N CYS A 28 8.67 0.38 -3.30
CA CYS A 28 8.63 1.81 -2.95
C CYS A 28 9.71 2.63 -3.67
N GLY A 29 10.83 2.02 -4.07
CA GLY A 29 11.89 2.68 -4.83
C GLY A 29 11.58 2.82 -6.33
N ALA A 30 10.61 2.08 -6.85
CA ALA A 30 10.23 2.12 -8.27
C ALA A 30 9.12 3.16 -8.59
N ILE A 31 8.42 3.65 -7.56
CA ILE A 31 7.34 4.64 -7.73
C ILE A 31 7.93 6.05 -7.60
N PRO A 32 7.62 6.98 -8.51
CA PRO A 32 7.96 8.38 -8.35
C PRO A 32 7.47 8.91 -7.00
N ARG A 33 8.31 9.66 -6.28
CA ARG A 33 8.06 10.04 -4.87
C ARG A 33 6.71 10.74 -4.69
N GLU A 34 6.35 11.59 -5.64
CA GLU A 34 5.10 12.35 -5.71
C GLU A 34 3.86 11.48 -5.95
N LEU A 35 4.02 10.26 -6.47
CA LEU A 35 2.93 9.32 -6.73
C LEU A 35 2.78 8.25 -5.65
N VAL A 36 3.74 8.12 -4.72
CA VAL A 36 3.69 7.09 -3.66
C VAL A 36 2.39 7.18 -2.86
N GLY A 37 1.96 8.40 -2.52
CA GLY A 37 0.72 8.60 -1.77
C GLY A 37 -0.53 8.14 -2.55
N SER A 38 -0.66 8.57 -3.81
CA SER A 38 -1.83 8.27 -4.63
C SER A 38 -1.90 6.80 -5.04
N GLU A 39 -0.76 6.14 -5.24
CA GLU A 39 -0.70 4.70 -5.48
C GLU A 39 -1.08 3.90 -4.23
N LEU A 40 -0.49 4.20 -3.07
CA LEU A 40 -0.73 3.39 -1.85
C LEU A 40 -2.11 3.62 -1.24
N PHE A 41 -2.53 4.88 -1.15
CA PHE A 41 -3.73 5.28 -0.41
C PHE A 41 -4.91 5.65 -1.32
N GLY A 42 -4.70 5.74 -2.63
CA GLY A 42 -5.74 6.09 -3.58
C GLY A 42 -6.05 7.59 -3.56
N TYR A 43 -6.94 7.99 -4.46
CA TYR A 43 -7.40 9.37 -4.58
C TYR A 43 -8.87 9.43 -4.98
N ALA A 44 -9.56 10.46 -4.51
CA ALA A 44 -10.92 10.78 -4.93
C ALA A 44 -10.93 11.46 -6.30
N GLU A 45 -12.09 11.43 -6.97
CA GLU A 45 -12.31 12.25 -8.16
C GLU A 45 -12.07 13.72 -7.84
N GLY A 46 -11.33 14.41 -8.73
CA GLY A 46 -11.04 15.83 -8.56
C GLY A 46 -10.03 16.17 -7.46
N ALA A 47 -9.36 15.18 -6.86
CA ALA A 47 -8.37 15.43 -5.81
C ALA A 47 -7.18 16.31 -6.23
N PHE A 48 -6.82 16.29 -7.52
CA PHE A 48 -5.78 17.12 -8.12
C PHE A 48 -5.99 17.23 -9.64
N THR A 49 -5.29 18.17 -10.29
CA THR A 49 -5.33 18.33 -11.74
C THR A 49 -4.87 17.06 -12.45
N GLY A 50 -5.74 16.46 -13.26
CA GLY A 50 -5.47 15.18 -13.94
C GLY A 50 -5.96 13.94 -13.17
N ALA A 51 -6.60 14.10 -12.00
CA ALA A 51 -7.28 13.01 -11.32
C ALA A 51 -8.35 12.40 -12.24
N ARG A 52 -8.35 11.06 -12.35
CA ARG A 52 -9.33 10.33 -13.15
C ARG A 52 -10.74 10.55 -12.61
N LYS A 53 -11.71 10.61 -13.53
CA LYS A 53 -13.13 10.55 -13.20
C LYS A 53 -13.42 9.24 -12.46
N GLY A 54 -14.10 9.31 -11.33
CA GLY A 54 -14.31 8.20 -10.39
C GLY A 54 -13.18 7.95 -9.37
N GLY A 55 -12.07 8.68 -9.44
CA GLY A 55 -10.91 8.48 -8.57
C GLY A 55 -10.17 7.16 -8.85
N SER A 56 -9.34 6.72 -7.90
CA SER A 56 -8.68 5.41 -7.95
C SER A 56 -8.51 4.83 -6.55
N PRO A 57 -8.82 3.54 -6.33
CA PRO A 57 -8.49 2.87 -5.07
C PRO A 57 -6.98 2.74 -4.90
N GLY A 58 -6.53 2.81 -3.65
CA GLY A 58 -5.13 2.60 -3.29
C GLY A 58 -4.77 1.11 -3.17
N LYS A 59 -3.47 0.80 -3.18
CA LYS A 59 -2.96 -0.57 -2.95
C LYS A 59 -3.42 -1.16 -1.61
N PHE A 60 -3.61 -0.34 -0.59
CA PHE A 60 -4.18 -0.79 0.69
C PHE A 60 -5.61 -1.32 0.54
N GLU A 61 -6.47 -0.64 -0.22
CA GLU A 61 -7.83 -1.12 -0.48
C GLU A 61 -7.82 -2.41 -1.29
N LEU A 62 -6.99 -2.45 -2.34
CA LEU A 62 -6.85 -3.61 -3.22
C LEU A 62 -6.28 -4.84 -2.50
N ALA A 63 -5.51 -4.63 -1.43
CA ALA A 63 -4.94 -5.71 -0.61
C ALA A 63 -5.86 -6.14 0.56
N SER A 64 -7.01 -5.49 0.76
CA SER A 64 -7.91 -5.80 1.88
C SER A 64 -8.40 -7.25 1.84
N GLY A 65 -8.44 -7.90 3.00
CA GLY A 65 -8.63 -9.34 3.15
C GLY A 65 -7.37 -10.19 2.92
N GLY A 66 -6.28 -9.58 2.44
CA GLY A 66 -5.08 -10.26 1.98
C GLY A 66 -3.79 -9.73 2.57
N THR A 67 -2.76 -9.59 1.74
CA THR A 67 -1.41 -9.16 2.13
C THR A 67 -0.87 -8.09 1.19
N LEU A 68 -0.34 -7.02 1.76
CA LEU A 68 0.42 -5.99 1.06
C LEU A 68 1.90 -6.16 1.39
N PHE A 69 2.72 -6.45 0.38
CA PHE A 69 4.16 -6.49 0.49
C PHE A 69 4.76 -5.15 0.02
N LEU A 70 5.55 -4.52 0.89
CA LEU A 70 6.25 -3.26 0.62
C LEU A 70 7.76 -3.54 0.57
N ASP A 71 8.34 -3.61 -0.62
CA ASP A 71 9.78 -3.72 -0.82
C ASP A 71 10.46 -2.35 -0.82
N GLU A 72 11.71 -2.33 -0.38
CA GLU A 72 12.53 -1.14 -0.23
C GLU A 72 11.81 -0.02 0.57
N ILE A 73 11.20 -0.40 1.69
CA ILE A 73 10.41 0.53 2.53
C ILE A 73 11.22 1.76 2.98
N GLY A 74 12.55 1.63 3.06
CA GLY A 74 13.47 2.73 3.36
C GLY A 74 13.60 3.80 2.28
N ASP A 75 12.99 3.61 1.10
CA ASP A 75 12.90 4.60 0.03
C ASP A 75 11.55 5.33 0.00
N MET A 76 10.58 4.91 0.85
CA MET A 76 9.31 5.61 1.02
C MET A 76 9.55 7.04 1.55
N PRO A 77 8.94 8.08 0.94
CA PRO A 77 9.03 9.45 1.45
C PRO A 77 8.54 9.57 2.89
N LEU A 78 9.22 10.36 3.73
CA LEU A 78 8.92 10.51 5.16
C LEU A 78 7.46 10.91 5.42
N GLU A 79 6.91 11.80 4.60
CA GLU A 79 5.50 12.20 4.64
C GLU A 79 4.54 11.01 4.50
N GLN A 80 4.86 10.04 3.63
CA GLN A 80 4.02 8.86 3.42
C GLN A 80 4.22 7.81 4.52
N GLN A 81 5.36 7.82 5.23
CA GLN A 81 5.56 6.98 6.41
C GLN A 81 4.62 7.40 7.57
N VAL A 82 4.32 8.70 7.71
CA VAL A 82 3.35 9.19 8.69
C VAL A 82 1.94 8.66 8.36
N THR A 83 1.55 8.69 7.09
CA THR A 83 0.27 8.12 6.63
C THR A 83 0.25 6.61 6.85
N LEU A 84 1.31 5.89 6.48
CA LEU A 84 1.44 4.44 6.72
C LEU A 84 1.26 4.09 8.20
N LEU A 85 1.89 4.85 9.11
CA LEU A 85 1.73 4.63 10.55
C LEU A 85 0.26 4.75 10.99
N ARG A 86 -0.46 5.77 10.53
CA ARG A 86 -1.89 5.93 10.81
C ARG A 86 -2.70 4.74 10.28
N VAL A 87 -2.43 4.29 9.06
CA VAL A 87 -3.11 3.12 8.48
C VAL A 87 -2.90 1.87 9.33
N LEU A 88 -1.67 1.65 9.82
CA LEU A 88 -1.34 0.51 10.67
C LEU A 88 -2.03 0.57 12.05
N GLN A 89 -2.21 1.76 12.61
CA GLN A 89 -2.87 1.98 13.91
C GLN A 89 -4.40 1.89 13.79
N GLU A 90 -4.97 2.66 12.87
CA GLU A 90 -6.42 2.87 12.73
C GLU A 90 -7.10 1.74 11.95
N LYS A 91 -6.33 0.88 11.27
CA LYS A 91 -6.85 -0.17 10.36
C LYS A 91 -7.83 0.39 9.34
N SER A 92 -7.55 1.61 8.87
CA SER A 92 -8.39 2.32 7.93
C SER A 92 -7.53 3.29 7.12
N ILE A 93 -8.05 3.69 5.96
CA ILE A 93 -7.41 4.70 5.12
C ILE A 93 -8.39 5.83 4.79
N THR A 94 -7.84 6.95 4.35
CA THR A 94 -8.57 8.02 3.68
C THR A 94 -7.89 8.28 2.35
N ARG A 95 -8.67 8.29 1.26
CA ARG A 95 -8.13 8.61 -0.06
C ARG A 95 -7.68 10.07 -0.10
N ILE A 96 -6.69 10.38 -0.94
CA ILE A 96 -6.27 11.76 -1.16
C ILE A 96 -7.44 12.57 -1.72
N GLY A 97 -7.69 13.73 -1.12
CA GLY A 97 -8.81 14.60 -1.51
C GLY A 97 -10.17 14.11 -1.03
N ASP A 98 -10.23 13.09 -0.18
CA ASP A 98 -11.44 12.59 0.46
C ASP A 98 -11.40 12.84 1.98
N SER A 99 -12.55 12.74 2.64
CA SER A 99 -12.69 12.72 4.10
C SER A 99 -13.30 11.41 4.61
N LYS A 100 -13.71 10.52 3.70
CA LYS A 100 -14.27 9.22 4.05
C LYS A 100 -13.20 8.28 4.60
N LEU A 101 -13.47 7.73 5.78
CA LEU A 101 -12.69 6.64 6.37
C LEU A 101 -13.11 5.31 5.73
N ILE A 102 -12.14 4.54 5.24
CA ILE A 102 -12.36 3.24 4.60
C ILE A 102 -11.68 2.18 5.49
N PRO A 103 -12.43 1.33 6.20
CA PRO A 103 -11.83 0.26 7.00
C PRO A 103 -11.13 -0.75 6.09
N ILE A 104 -9.96 -1.20 6.50
CA ILE A 104 -9.16 -2.19 5.78
C ILE A 104 -8.74 -3.31 6.72
N ASP A 105 -8.67 -4.54 6.20
CA ASP A 105 -8.09 -5.67 6.91
C ASP A 105 -6.94 -6.25 6.11
N VAL A 106 -5.75 -5.69 6.29
CA VAL A 106 -4.56 -6.00 5.49
C VAL A 106 -3.43 -6.48 6.39
N ARG A 107 -2.81 -7.61 6.03
CA ARG A 107 -1.49 -7.98 6.57
C ARG A 107 -0.41 -7.22 5.80
N VAL A 108 0.45 -6.49 6.49
CA VAL A 108 1.58 -5.80 5.86
C VAL A 108 2.87 -6.59 6.10
N ILE A 109 3.65 -6.80 5.04
CA ILE A 109 5.01 -7.35 5.10
C ILE A 109 5.92 -6.30 4.47
N CYS A 110 6.97 -5.88 5.19
CA CYS A 110 7.92 -4.91 4.67
C CYS A 110 9.30 -5.54 4.51
N ALA A 111 10.05 -5.05 3.53
CA ALA A 111 11.46 -5.38 3.35
C ALA A 111 12.28 -4.13 3.02
N THR A 112 13.57 -4.15 3.38
CA THR A 112 14.55 -3.09 3.07
C THR A 112 15.89 -3.74 2.78
N ASN A 113 16.69 -3.14 1.92
CA ASN A 113 18.09 -3.50 1.68
C ASN A 113 19.10 -2.64 2.47
N LYS A 114 18.62 -1.60 3.15
CA LYS A 114 19.37 -0.81 4.15
C LYS A 114 19.33 -1.50 5.51
#